data_AF-A0A2E9GMU4-F1
#
_entry.id   AF-A0A2E9GMU4-F1
#
_cell.length_a   1.000
_cell.length_b   1.000
_cell.length_c   1.000
_cell.angle_alpha   90.00
_cell.angle_beta   90.00
_cell.angle_gamma   90.00
#
_symmetry.space_group_name_H-M   'P 1'
#
loop_
_entity.id
_entity.type
_entity.pdbx_description
1 polymer ?
#
loop_
_entity_poly.entity_id
_entity_poly.type
_entity_poly.pdbx_seq_one_letter_code
_entity_poly.pdbx_strand_id
1 'polypeptide(L)'
;MFGAAVLLGISWSDSIDWEGAWLALAAALFYTGYLLLMSAARSNAEVLPAFFLATAGATLALGSIAVVRGDPLTGFPATSWAAMVAAALVSQIGGVFGIVWALRYIPATLASVVLLVQPVGTALLGWLILGEALHPVQSLGGVAVLVGILLAARGPVETPR
;
A
#
# COMPACT_ATOMS: atom_id res chain seq x y z
N MET A 1 9.66 12.56 0.09
CA MET A 1 8.54 13.50 0.32
C MET A 1 8.12 14.25 -0.94
N PHE A 2 9.04 14.77 -1.77
CA PHE A 2 8.70 15.38 -3.08
C PHE A 2 7.90 14.47 -4.02
N GLY A 3 8.25 13.18 -4.13
CA GLY A 3 7.53 12.24 -5.02
C GLY A 3 6.08 11.97 -4.61
N ALA A 4 5.80 11.92 -3.29
CA ALA A 4 4.45 11.73 -2.78
C ALA A 4 3.57 12.98 -2.98
N ALA A 5 4.15 14.17 -2.82
CA ALA A 5 3.45 15.44 -3.04
C ALA A 5 3.05 15.64 -4.52
N VAL A 6 3.88 15.16 -5.46
CA VAL A 6 3.59 15.21 -6.90
C VAL A 6 2.55 14.15 -7.31
N LEU A 7 2.57 12.97 -6.69
CA LEU A 7 1.61 11.89 -6.97
C LEU A 7 0.20 12.18 -6.44
N LEU A 8 0.11 12.79 -5.25
CA LEU A 8 -1.17 13.10 -4.59
C LEU A 8 -1.89 14.30 -5.20
N GLY A 9 -1.30 14.98 -6.19
CA GLY A 9 -1.93 16.11 -6.86
C GLY A 9 -2.45 17.13 -5.87
N ILE A 10 -1.65 17.45 -4.85
CA ILE A 10 -2.03 18.43 -3.81
C ILE A 10 -2.38 19.71 -4.57
N SER A 11 -3.69 19.98 -4.65
CA SER A 11 -4.21 21.20 -5.21
C SER A 11 -3.59 22.30 -4.36
N TRP A 12 -2.68 23.09 -4.94
CA TRP A 12 -2.05 24.25 -4.30
C TRP A 12 -3.06 25.39 -4.08
N SER A 13 -4.32 25.05 -3.82
CA SER A 13 -5.48 25.93 -3.93
C SER A 13 -6.30 26.05 -2.66
N ASP A 14 -6.03 25.28 -1.59
CA ASP A 14 -6.75 25.46 -0.33
C ASP A 14 -5.81 25.58 0.88
N SER A 15 -6.29 26.35 1.86
CA SER A 15 -5.72 26.55 3.19
C SER A 15 -5.28 25.22 3.82
N ILE A 16 -4.18 25.25 4.58
CA ILE A 16 -3.68 24.07 5.31
C ILE A 16 -4.77 23.58 6.27
N ASP A 17 -5.44 22.47 5.92
CA ASP A 17 -6.37 21.79 6.81
C ASP A 17 -5.60 21.16 7.97
N TRP A 18 -5.61 21.85 9.11
CA TRP A 18 -4.88 21.43 10.31
C TRP A 18 -5.32 20.06 10.84
N GLU A 19 -6.59 19.71 10.64
CA GLU A 19 -7.15 18.39 10.97
C GLU A 19 -6.52 17.28 10.11
N GLY A 20 -6.38 17.52 8.81
CA GLY A 20 -5.70 16.62 7.88
C GLY A 20 -4.22 16.47 8.21
N ALA A 21 -3.55 17.56 8.60
CA ALA A 21 -2.15 17.54 9.02
C ALA A 21 -1.94 16.68 10.27
N TRP A 22 -2.82 16.78 11.28
CA TRP A 22 -2.74 15.97 12.49
C TRP A 22 -3.00 14.48 12.21
N LEU A 23 -3.97 14.18 11.36
CA LEU A 23 -4.26 12.81 10.91
C LEU A 23 -3.09 12.21 10.13
N ALA A 24 -2.46 12.99 9.26
CA ALA A 24 -1.28 12.56 8.50
C ALA A 24 -0.07 12.27 9.41
N LEU A 25 0.16 13.11 10.42
CA LEU A 25 1.20 12.89 11.43
C LEU A 25 0.93 11.63 12.26
N ALA A 26 -0.32 11.46 12.72
CA ALA A 26 -0.73 10.26 13.43
C ALA A 26 -0.53 9.01 12.57
N ALA A 27 -0.96 9.05 11.30
CA ALA A 27 -0.77 7.95 10.35
C ALA A 27 0.72 7.62 10.15
N ALA A 28 1.58 8.63 9.99
CA ALA A 28 3.03 8.44 9.86
C ALA A 28 3.65 7.80 11.11
N LEU A 29 3.21 8.22 12.31
CA LEU A 29 3.67 7.65 13.57
C LEU A 29 3.27 6.17 13.71
N PHE A 30 2.00 5.85 13.46
CA PHE A 30 1.52 4.46 13.49
C PHE A 30 2.19 3.59 12.43
N TYR A 31 2.39 4.12 11.21
CA TYR A 31 3.08 3.41 10.14
C TYR A 31 4.54 3.13 10.49
N THR A 32 5.23 4.10 11.09
CA THR A 32 6.60 3.91 11.59
C THR A 32 6.65 2.85 12.69
N GLY A 33 5.70 2.91 13.64
CA GLY A 33 5.56 1.87 14.67
C GLY A 33 5.33 0.48 14.06
N TYR A 34 4.43 0.36 13.09
CA TYR A 34 4.19 -0.88 12.35
C TYR A 34 5.47 -1.41 11.67
N LEU A 35 6.23 -0.55 10.98
CA LEU A 35 7.48 -0.95 10.34
C LEU A 35 8.52 -1.44 11.36
N LEU A 36 8.63 -0.78 12.51
CA LEU A 36 9.54 -1.20 13.59
C LEU A 36 9.12 -2.55 14.18
N LEU A 37 7.83 -2.74 14.49
CA LEU A 37 7.30 -4.02 14.98
C LEU A 37 7.50 -5.13 13.95
N MET A 38 7.25 -4.85 12.68
CA MET A 38 7.42 -5.82 11.60
C MET A 38 8.90 -6.16 11.36
N SER A 39 9.79 -5.18 11.43
CA SER A 39 11.24 -5.40 11.36
C SER A 39 11.74 -6.24 12.53
N ALA A 40 11.20 -6.03 13.74
CA ALA A 40 11.52 -6.82 14.93
C ALA A 40 10.91 -8.24 14.86
N ALA A 41 9.71 -8.40 14.30
CA ALA A 41 9.07 -9.71 14.13
C ALA A 41 9.78 -10.57 13.07
N ARG A 42 10.32 -9.94 12.00
CA ARG A 42 11.03 -10.63 10.92
C ARG A 42 12.29 -11.38 11.39
N SER A 43 12.89 -10.99 12.52
CA SER A 43 14.07 -11.66 13.06
C SER A 43 13.75 -12.94 13.84
N ASN A 44 12.49 -13.20 14.20
CA ASN A 44 12.12 -14.32 15.09
C ASN A 44 10.86 -15.11 14.70
N ALA A 45 10.01 -14.63 13.78
CA ALA A 45 8.70 -15.25 13.50
C ALA A 45 8.38 -15.40 12.00
N GLU A 46 7.57 -16.41 11.69
CA GLU A 46 6.92 -16.57 10.39
C GLU A 46 6.08 -15.32 10.05
N VAL A 47 6.09 -14.90 8.79
CA VAL A 47 5.45 -13.65 8.31
C VAL A 47 3.92 -13.64 8.56
N LEU A 48 3.29 -14.81 8.59
CA LEU A 48 1.85 -14.98 8.79
C LEU A 48 1.35 -14.48 10.16
N PRO A 49 1.90 -14.93 11.31
CA PRO A 49 1.47 -14.46 12.62
C PRO A 49 1.61 -12.94 12.81
N ALA A 50 2.70 -12.33 12.32
CA ALA A 50 2.90 -10.89 12.42
C ALA A 50 1.85 -10.12 11.59
N PHE A 51 1.55 -10.59 10.39
CA PHE A 51 0.52 -10.03 9.52
C PHE A 51 -0.88 -10.14 10.14
N PHE A 52 -1.19 -11.30 10.75
CA PHE A 52 -2.46 -11.52 11.43
C PHE A 52 -2.63 -10.57 12.62
N LEU A 53 -1.60 -10.43 13.46
CA LEU A 53 -1.65 -9.54 14.63
C LEU A 53 -1.83 -8.07 14.22
N ALA A 54 -1.13 -7.63 13.16
CA ALA A 54 -1.29 -6.29 12.63
C ALA A 54 -2.71 -6.05 12.09
N THR A 55 -3.27 -7.00 11.35
CA THR A 55 -4.63 -6.90 10.79
C THR A 55 -5.70 -6.95 11.88
N ALA A 56 -5.50 -7.76 12.92
CA ALA A 56 -6.36 -7.82 14.10
C ALA A 56 -6.32 -6.50 14.89
N GLY A 57 -5.12 -5.95 15.11
CA GLY A 57 -4.95 -4.64 15.75
C GLY A 57 -5.62 -3.51 14.98
N ALA A 58 -5.46 -3.49 13.65
CA ALA A 58 -6.14 -2.52 12.78
C ALA A 58 -7.67 -2.66 12.85
N THR A 59 -8.19 -3.89 12.82
CA THR A 59 -9.63 -4.17 12.96
C THR A 59 -10.18 -3.65 14.30
N LEU A 60 -9.46 -3.88 15.40
CA LEU A 60 -9.88 -3.40 16.72
C LEU A 60 -9.84 -1.89 16.83
N ALA A 61 -8.78 -1.26 16.31
CA ALA A 61 -8.65 0.20 16.32
C ALA A 61 -9.74 0.87 15.47
N LEU A 62 -9.92 0.45 14.22
CA LEU A 62 -10.93 1.01 13.33
C LEU A 62 -12.35 0.70 13.81
N GLY A 63 -12.58 -0.53 14.30
CA GLY A 63 -13.87 -0.93 14.85
C GLY A 63 -14.26 -0.13 16.09
N SER A 64 -13.33 0.11 17.01
CA SER A 64 -13.59 0.94 18.19
C SER A 64 -13.86 2.41 17.83
N ILE A 65 -13.14 2.97 16.85
CA ILE A 65 -13.40 4.33 16.35
C ILE A 65 -14.79 4.42 15.72
N ALA A 66 -15.18 3.46 14.88
CA ALA A 66 -16.49 3.44 14.24
C ALA A 66 -17.63 3.37 15.27
N VAL A 67 -17.47 2.56 16.32
CA VAL A 67 -18.44 2.48 17.44
C VAL A 67 -18.54 3.81 18.19
N VAL A 68 -17.40 4.45 18.49
CA VAL A 68 -17.39 5.76 19.19
C VAL A 68 -18.02 6.87 18.34
N ARG A 69 -17.85 6.82 17.02
CA ARG A 69 -18.47 7.77 16.07
C ARG A 69 -19.94 7.48 15.77
N GLY A 70 -20.43 6.30 16.12
CA GLY A 70 -21.79 5.86 15.80
C GLY A 70 -22.00 5.55 14.32
N ASP A 71 -20.92 5.27 13.58
CA ASP A 71 -20.98 4.94 12.15
C ASP A 71 -21.72 3.60 11.96
N PRO A 72 -22.63 3.48 10.97
CA PRO A 72 -23.36 2.25 10.73
C PRO A 72 -22.40 1.15 10.29
N LEU A 73 -22.23 0.12 11.12
CA LEU A 73 -21.42 -1.07 10.83
C LEU A 73 -22.17 -2.09 9.96
N THR A 74 -23.49 -1.97 9.87
CA THR A 74 -24.38 -2.88 9.16
C THR A 74 -25.45 -2.07 8.41
N GLY A 75 -26.13 -2.70 7.44
CA GLY A 75 -27.15 -2.03 6.61
C GLY A 75 -26.69 -1.68 5.19
N PHE A 76 -25.43 -1.99 4.83
CA PHE A 76 -24.97 -1.85 3.46
C PHE A 76 -25.56 -2.93 2.53
N PRO A 77 -25.77 -2.62 1.23
CA PRO A 77 -26.20 -3.58 0.23
C PRO A 77 -25.29 -4.82 0.17
N ALA A 78 -25.85 -5.98 -0.20
CA ALA A 78 -25.08 -7.22 -0.36
C ALA A 78 -23.91 -7.07 -1.37
N THR A 79 -24.06 -6.18 -2.35
CA THR A 79 -23.00 -5.84 -3.32
C THR A 79 -21.81 -5.15 -2.66
N SER A 80 -22.03 -4.26 -1.69
CA SER A 80 -20.96 -3.60 -0.92
C SER A 80 -20.21 -4.60 -0.06
N TRP A 81 -20.92 -5.50 0.62
CA TRP A 81 -20.29 -6.58 1.38
C TRP A 81 -19.47 -7.52 0.49
N ALA A 82 -20.01 -7.90 -0.68
CA ALA A 82 -19.29 -8.72 -1.65
C ALA A 82 -18.02 -8.01 -2.16
N ALA A 83 -18.08 -6.70 -2.43
CA ALA A 83 -16.92 -5.91 -2.84
C ALA A 83 -15.85 -5.83 -1.74
N MET A 84 -16.25 -5.61 -0.48
CA MET A 84 -15.32 -5.58 0.66
C MET A 84 -14.64 -6.94 0.87
N VAL A 85 -15.39 -8.04 0.79
CA VAL A 85 -14.84 -9.40 0.90
C VAL A 85 -13.91 -9.71 -0.28
N ALA A 86 -14.31 -9.36 -1.51
CA ALA A 86 -13.47 -9.54 -2.68
C ALA A 86 -12.15 -8.75 -2.56
N ALA A 87 -12.20 -7.51 -2.11
CA ALA A 87 -11.02 -6.70 -1.86
C ALA A 87 -10.13 -7.30 -0.76
N ALA A 88 -10.72 -7.77 0.34
CA ALA A 88 -9.96 -8.43 1.41
C ALA A 88 -9.26 -9.70 0.92
N LEU A 89 -9.92 -10.54 0.13
CA LEU A 89 -9.32 -11.79 -0.36
C LEU A 89 -8.28 -11.53 -1.46
N VAL A 90 -8.63 -10.73 -2.47
CA VAL A 90 -7.78 -10.53 -3.65
C VAL A 90 -6.65 -9.54 -3.35
N SER A 91 -6.99 -8.35 -2.85
CA SER A 91 -6.00 -7.29 -2.62
C SER A 91 -5.18 -7.56 -1.38
N GLN A 92 -5.82 -7.94 -0.26
CA GLN A 92 -5.10 -8.10 1.00
C GLN A 92 -4.34 -9.43 1.03
N ILE A 93 -5.05 -10.56 0.96
CA ILE A 93 -4.42 -11.88 1.09
C ILE A 93 -3.62 -12.21 -0.16
N GLY A 94 -4.21 -12.06 -1.34
CA GLY A 94 -3.54 -12.32 -2.61
C GLY A 94 -2.31 -11.44 -2.82
N GLY A 95 -2.42 -10.14 -2.53
CA GLY A 95 -1.30 -9.19 -2.62
C GLY A 95 -0.14 -9.55 -1.71
N VAL A 96 -0.40 -9.76 -0.41
CA VAL A 96 0.64 -10.08 0.58
C VAL A 96 1.28 -11.45 0.27
N PHE A 97 0.46 -12.45 -0.08
CA PHE A 97 0.97 -13.77 -0.45
C PHE A 97 1.85 -13.71 -1.70
N GLY A 98 1.43 -12.97 -2.73
CA GLY A 98 2.20 -12.79 -3.96
C GLY A 98 3.56 -12.13 -3.71
N ILE A 99 3.62 -11.11 -2.86
CA ILE A 99 4.87 -10.44 -2.48
C ILE A 99 5.79 -11.40 -1.73
N VAL A 100 5.28 -12.09 -0.70
CA VAL A 100 6.06 -13.03 0.11
C VAL A 100 6.56 -14.20 -0.74
N TRP A 101 5.72 -14.71 -1.65
CA TRP A 101 6.08 -15.77 -2.56
C TRP A 101 7.16 -15.32 -3.56
N ALA A 102 6.99 -14.16 -4.21
CA ALA A 102 7.96 -13.61 -5.15
C ALA A 102 9.33 -13.38 -4.51
N LEU A 103 9.36 -12.83 -3.29
CA LEU A 103 10.58 -12.59 -2.51
C LEU A 103 11.42 -13.85 -2.24
N ARG A 104 10.83 -15.04 -2.35
CA ARG A 104 11.54 -16.31 -2.20
C ARG A 104 12.43 -16.65 -3.41
N TYR A 105 12.15 -16.07 -4.57
CA TYR A 105 12.80 -16.43 -5.84
C TYR A 105 13.67 -15.32 -6.46
N ILE A 106 13.64 -14.10 -5.92
CA ILE A 106 14.39 -12.95 -6.46
C ILE A 106 15.33 -12.31 -5.43
N PRO A 107 16.50 -11.79 -5.85
CA PRO A 107 17.39 -11.04 -4.97
C PRO A 107 16.73 -9.79 -4.38
N ALA A 108 17.12 -9.40 -3.16
CA ALA A 108 16.53 -8.25 -2.45
C ALA A 108 16.62 -6.93 -3.25
N THR A 109 17.69 -6.73 -4.02
CA THR A 109 17.87 -5.55 -4.89
C THR A 109 16.81 -5.50 -5.99
N LEU A 110 16.51 -6.65 -6.62
CA LEU A 110 15.50 -6.78 -7.66
C LEU A 110 14.08 -6.67 -7.06
N ALA A 111 13.88 -7.21 -5.86
CA ALA A 111 12.62 -7.09 -5.13
C ALA A 111 12.22 -5.64 -4.83
N SER A 112 13.17 -4.81 -4.39
CA SER A 112 12.94 -3.38 -4.12
C SER A 112 12.40 -2.66 -5.36
N VAL A 113 12.94 -2.98 -6.53
CA VAL A 113 12.52 -2.37 -7.79
C VAL A 113 11.18 -2.93 -8.26
N VAL A 114 10.94 -4.23 -8.12
CA VAL A 114 9.64 -4.86 -8.45
C VAL A 114 8.50 -4.33 -7.58
N LEU A 115 8.77 -3.94 -6.32
CA LEU A 115 7.74 -3.31 -5.47
C LEU A 115 7.21 -1.99 -6.04
N LEU A 116 8.00 -1.28 -6.86
CA LEU A 116 7.54 -0.08 -7.57
C LEU A 116 6.47 -0.39 -8.64
N VAL A 117 6.29 -1.65 -9.03
CA VAL A 117 5.18 -2.07 -9.91
C VAL A 117 3.84 -1.88 -9.21
N GLN A 118 3.76 -2.04 -7.88
CA GLN A 118 2.50 -1.91 -7.14
C GLN A 118 1.81 -0.56 -7.37
N PRO A 119 2.45 0.62 -7.11
CA PRO A 119 1.79 1.91 -7.33
C PRO A 119 1.41 2.16 -8.80
N VAL A 120 2.23 1.68 -9.75
CA VAL A 120 1.91 1.80 -11.19
C VAL A 120 0.71 0.93 -11.56
N GLY A 121 0.68 -0.32 -11.08
CA GLY A 121 -0.41 -1.25 -11.27
C GLY A 121 -1.71 -0.73 -10.65
N THR A 122 -1.65 -0.18 -9.44
CA THR A 122 -2.79 0.46 -8.77
C THR A 122 -3.34 1.61 -9.59
N ALA A 123 -2.50 2.50 -10.10
CA ALA A 123 -2.93 3.63 -10.93
C ALA A 123 -3.58 3.15 -12.25
N LEU A 124 -3.01 2.13 -12.91
CA LEU A 124 -3.56 1.55 -14.12
C LEU A 124 -4.90 0.85 -13.89
N LEU A 125 -5.02 0.09 -12.78
CA LEU A 125 -6.27 -0.56 -12.39
C LEU A 125 -7.34 0.47 -12.00
N GLY A 126 -6.98 1.55 -11.31
CA GLY A 126 -7.87 2.66 -11.00
C GLY A 126 -8.43 3.32 -12.27
N TRP A 127 -7.56 3.55 -13.26
CA TRP A 127 -7.99 4.07 -14.55
C TRP A 127 -8.90 3.10 -15.32
N LEU A 128 -8.55 1.81 -15.37
CA LEU A 128 -9.27 0.82 -16.18
C LEU A 128 -10.59 0.36 -15.55
N ILE A 129 -10.61 0.15 -14.23
CA ILE A 129 -11.74 -0.46 -13.51
C ILE A 129 -12.63 0.62 -12.87
N LEU A 130 -12.03 1.66 -12.27
CA LEU A 130 -12.76 2.73 -11.57
C LEU A 130 -13.01 3.95 -12.47
N GLY A 131 -12.36 4.04 -13.64
CA GLY A 131 -12.49 5.18 -14.55
C GLY A 131 -11.80 6.45 -14.03
N GLU A 132 -10.87 6.33 -13.09
CA GLU A 132 -10.16 7.48 -12.52
C GLU A 132 -9.27 8.17 -13.57
N ALA A 133 -9.34 9.49 -13.69
CA ALA A 133 -8.55 10.23 -14.66
C ALA A 133 -7.05 10.21 -14.29
N LEU A 134 -6.22 9.61 -15.14
CA LEU A 134 -4.77 9.67 -15.01
C LEU A 134 -4.25 11.04 -15.47
N HIS A 135 -3.75 11.83 -14.53
CA HIS A 135 -3.14 13.12 -14.84
C HIS A 135 -1.84 12.92 -15.63
N PRO A 136 -1.48 13.79 -16.61
CA PRO A 136 -0.27 13.61 -17.44
C PRO A 136 1.03 13.41 -16.64
N VAL A 137 1.12 14.04 -15.47
CA VAL A 137 2.26 13.90 -14.55
C VAL A 137 2.34 12.50 -13.94
N GLN A 138 1.20 11.89 -13.58
CA GLN A 138 1.15 10.51 -13.09
C GLN A 138 1.50 9.52 -14.21
N SER A 139 1.07 9.79 -15.45
CA SER A 139 1.41 8.97 -16.63
C SER A 139 2.92 8.97 -16.88
N LEU A 140 3.55 10.16 -16.87
CA LEU A 140 5.00 10.31 -17.01
C LEU A 140 5.76 9.63 -15.87
N GLY A 141 5.29 9.79 -14.63
CA GLY A 141 5.85 9.10 -13.47
C GLY A 141 5.77 7.57 -13.59
N GLY A 142 4.63 7.05 -14.04
CA GLY A 142 4.43 5.62 -14.30
C GLY A 142 5.38 5.06 -15.35
N VAL A 143 5.54 5.77 -16.48
CA VAL A 143 6.51 5.41 -17.53
C VAL A 143 7.94 5.42 -16.99
N ALA A 144 8.33 6.45 -16.25
CA ALA A 144 9.67 6.55 -15.66
C ALA A 144 9.97 5.38 -14.70
N VAL A 145 8.98 4.97 -13.89
CA VAL A 145 9.10 3.80 -13.01
C VAL A 145 9.27 2.52 -13.81
N LEU A 146 8.46 2.29 -14.85
CA LEU A 146 8.56 1.10 -15.72
C LEU A 146 9.94 1.02 -16.41
N VAL A 147 10.45 2.15 -16.89
CA VAL A 147 11.80 2.23 -17.46
C VAL A 147 12.87 1.90 -16.41
N GLY A 148 12.75 2.46 -15.21
CA GLY A 148 13.65 2.14 -14.10
C GLY A 148 13.66 0.65 -13.75
N ILE A 149 12.49 0.00 -13.76
CA ILE A 149 12.35 -1.44 -13.54
C ILE A 149 13.05 -2.24 -14.65
N LEU A 150 12.82 -1.89 -15.92
CA LEU A 150 13.46 -2.54 -17.07
C LEU A 150 14.98 -2.43 -17.05
N LEU A 151 15.52 -1.27 -16.63
CA LEU A 151 16.96 -1.06 -16.52
C LEU A 151 17.56 -1.86 -15.35
N ALA A 152 16.92 -1.85 -14.19
CA ALA A 152 17.38 -2.61 -13.03
C ALA A 152 17.34 -4.13 -13.27
N ALA A 153 16.32 -4.63 -13.98
CA ALA A 153 16.21 -6.04 -14.35
C ALA A 153 17.32 -6.50 -15.31
N ARG A 154 18.02 -5.57 -15.98
CA ARG A 154 19.15 -5.85 -16.88
C ARG A 154 20.53 -5.66 -16.24
N GLY A 155 20.60 -5.21 -14.99
CA GLY A 155 21.86 -5.06 -14.26
C GLY A 155 22.51 -6.42 -13.95
N PRO A 156 23.86 -6.53 -13.90
CA PRO A 156 24.53 -7.77 -13.58
C PRO A 156 24.04 -8.33 -12.23
N VAL A 157 23.59 -9.58 -12.22
CA VAL A 157 23.31 -10.30 -10.97
C VAL A 157 24.63 -10.49 -10.26
N GLU A 158 24.93 -9.65 -9.26
CA GLU A 158 26.06 -9.88 -8.36
C GLU A 158 25.83 -11.21 -7.64
N THR A 159 26.55 -12.24 -8.07
CA THR A 159 26.64 -13.52 -7.37
C THR A 159 27.26 -13.26 -6.00
N PRO A 160 26.55 -13.55 -4.88
CA PRO A 160 27.12 -13.44 -3.55
C PRO A 160 28.31 -14.39 -3.44
N ARG A 161 29.46 -13.89 -2.98
CA ARG A 161 30.63 -14.70 -2.62
C ARG A 161 30.50 -15.21 -1.19
#